data_AF-A0A4R9EWG1-F1
#
_entry.id   AF-A0A4R9EWG1-F1
#
_cell.length_a   1.000
_cell.length_b   1.000
_cell.length_c   1.000
_cell.angle_alpha   90.00
_cell.angle_beta   90.00
_cell.angle_gamma   90.00
#
_symmetry.space_group_name_H-M   'P 1'
#
loop_
_entity.id
_entity.type
_entity.pdbx_description
1 polymer ?
#
loop_
_entity_poly.entity_id
_entity_poly.type
_entity_poly.pdbx_seq_one_letter_code
_entity_poly.pdbx_strand_id
1 'polypeptide(L)'
;MTGAAGRSGGARGLLRAGLVFLAAVQFFVGCWALLFPRSFFDVPWVGMGMSYNAHLMMDYGAMSLATSVVLGVGAVTMRQTMVRTGLAVYLVFALPHLVIHIRLLHHLTAGQRVPLLTALTAAVVIPVVLLGLTGPTRRDTP
;
A
#
# COMPACT_ATOMS: atom_id res chain seq x y z
N MET A 1 -5.01 2.83 37.05
CA MET A 1 -3.85 3.02 36.14
C MET A 1 -3.67 1.91 35.09
N THR A 2 -4.65 1.03 34.86
CA THR A 2 -4.56 -0.15 33.96
C THR A 2 -4.90 0.09 32.48
N GLY A 3 -5.34 1.30 32.09
CA GLY A 3 -5.81 1.57 30.73
C GLY A 3 -4.73 1.91 29.68
N ALA A 4 -3.53 2.33 30.07
CA ALA A 4 -2.51 2.81 29.12
C ALA A 4 -1.67 1.69 28.48
N ALA A 5 -1.40 0.61 29.22
CA ALA A 5 -0.63 -0.55 28.73
C ALA A 5 -1.45 -1.38 27.71
N GLY A 6 -2.76 -1.55 27.93
CA GLY A 6 -3.64 -2.26 26.99
C GLY A 6 -3.83 -1.54 25.66
N ARG A 7 -3.93 -0.20 25.67
CA ARG A 7 -4.08 0.62 24.45
C ARG A 7 -2.82 0.64 23.59
N SER A 8 -1.65 0.69 24.22
CA SER A 8 -0.36 0.70 23.50
C SER A 8 -0.04 -0.67 22.86
N GLY A 9 -0.36 -1.77 23.55
CA GLY A 9 -0.30 -3.12 22.98
C GLY A 9 -1.23 -3.31 21.78
N GLY A 10 -2.48 -2.82 21.89
CA GLY A 10 -3.46 -2.87 20.79
C GLY A 10 -3.03 -2.07 19.55
N ALA A 11 -2.55 -0.84 19.73
CA ALA A 11 -2.07 -0.01 18.63
C ALA A 11 -0.85 -0.63 17.91
N ARG A 12 0.09 -1.21 18.66
CA ARG A 12 1.25 -1.92 18.09
C ARG A 12 0.84 -3.15 17.29
N GLY A 13 -0.13 -3.92 17.80
CA GLY A 13 -0.70 -5.07 17.09
C GLY A 13 -1.37 -4.65 15.77
N LEU A 14 -2.18 -3.60 15.81
CA LEU A 14 -2.86 -3.05 14.62
C LEU A 14 -1.87 -2.51 13.58
N LEU A 15 -0.82 -1.80 14.01
CA LEU A 15 0.27 -1.35 13.14
C LEU A 15 0.97 -2.51 12.44
N ARG A 16 1.35 -3.55 13.19
CA ARG A 16 1.99 -4.74 12.62
C ARG A 16 1.07 -5.43 11.62
N ALA A 17 -0.19 -5.66 11.98
CA ALA A 17 -1.16 -6.29 11.10
C ALA A 17 -1.38 -5.49 9.81
N GLY A 18 -1.49 -4.16 9.92
CA GLY A 18 -1.62 -3.27 8.77
C GLY A 18 -0.40 -3.30 7.85
N LEU A 19 0.82 -3.24 8.40
CA LEU A 19 2.04 -3.36 7.62
C LEU A 19 2.17 -4.72 6.92
N VAL A 20 1.86 -5.82 7.62
CA VAL A 20 1.85 -7.17 7.04
C VAL A 20 0.84 -7.25 5.90
N PHE A 21 -0.37 -6.73 6.11
CA PHE A 21 -1.41 -6.70 5.09
C PHE A 21 -0.96 -5.95 3.83
N LEU A 22 -0.45 -4.72 3.99
CA LEU A 22 0.04 -3.91 2.86
C LEU A 22 1.23 -4.58 2.16
N ALA A 23 2.17 -5.16 2.92
CA ALA A 23 3.31 -5.88 2.38
C ALA A 23 2.86 -7.11 1.57
N ALA A 24 1.91 -7.90 2.07
CA ALA A 24 1.40 -9.08 1.39
C ALA A 24 0.67 -8.73 0.08
N VAL A 25 -0.14 -7.67 0.08
CA VAL A 25 -0.81 -7.17 -1.13
C VAL A 25 0.23 -6.74 -2.17
N GLN A 26 1.23 -5.94 -1.79
CA GLN A 26 2.30 -5.51 -2.69
C GLN A 26 3.17 -6.67 -3.18
N PHE A 27 3.42 -7.67 -2.34
CA PHE A 27 4.14 -8.87 -2.73
C PHE A 27 3.37 -9.64 -3.82
N PHE A 28 2.09 -9.89 -3.60
CA PHE A 28 1.25 -10.62 -4.54
C PHE A 28 1.12 -9.88 -5.87
N VAL A 29 0.78 -8.58 -5.84
CA VAL A 29 0.70 -7.72 -7.02
C VAL A 29 2.04 -7.67 -7.75
N GLY A 30 3.14 -7.48 -7.01
CA GLY A 30 4.49 -7.40 -7.56
C GLY A 30 4.92 -8.68 -8.26
N CYS A 31 4.73 -9.83 -7.63
CA CYS A 31 5.00 -11.15 -8.22
C CYS A 31 4.16 -11.39 -9.47
N TRP A 32 2.86 -11.06 -9.45
CA TRP A 32 1.97 -11.28 -10.60
C TRP A 32 2.38 -10.40 -11.79
N ALA A 33 2.56 -9.09 -11.56
CA ALA A 33 2.95 -8.15 -12.60
C ALA A 33 4.35 -8.43 -13.17
N LEU A 34 5.29 -8.90 -12.34
CA LEU A 34 6.66 -9.21 -12.77
C LEU A 34 6.75 -10.54 -13.53
N LEU A 35 6.14 -11.61 -13.02
CA LEU A 35 6.31 -12.96 -13.55
C LEU A 35 5.29 -13.31 -14.65
N PHE A 36 4.09 -12.74 -14.57
CA PHE A 36 3.02 -12.97 -15.55
C PHE A 36 2.40 -11.62 -16.02
N PRO A 37 3.21 -10.70 -16.58
CA PRO A 37 2.78 -9.33 -16.88
C PRO A 37 1.56 -9.26 -17.80
N ARG A 38 1.44 -10.18 -18.75
CA ARG A 38 0.30 -10.23 -19.67
C ARG A 38 -1.01 -10.57 -18.94
N SER A 39 -0.98 -11.59 -18.10
CA SER A 39 -2.14 -12.00 -17.30
C SER A 39 -2.58 -10.89 -16.35
N PHE A 40 -1.64 -10.18 -15.73
CA PHE A 40 -1.96 -9.04 -14.87
C PHE A 40 -2.55 -7.88 -15.69
N PHE A 41 -2.02 -7.58 -16.88
CA PHE A 41 -2.53 -6.55 -17.78
C PHE A 41 -3.96 -6.82 -18.28
N ASP A 42 -4.29 -8.09 -18.54
CA ASP A 42 -5.61 -8.48 -19.04
C ASP A 42 -6.73 -8.28 -18.01
N VAL A 43 -6.40 -8.01 -16.74
CA VAL A 43 -7.39 -7.56 -15.74
C VAL A 43 -7.96 -6.21 -16.18
N PRO A 44 -9.29 -6.05 -16.34
CA PRO A 44 -9.85 -4.90 -17.04
C PRO A 44 -9.46 -3.52 -16.47
N TRP A 45 -9.33 -3.40 -15.15
CA TRP A 45 -8.94 -2.16 -14.49
C TRP A 45 -7.42 -1.92 -14.44
N VAL A 46 -6.61 -2.92 -14.80
CA VAL A 46 -5.17 -2.75 -14.97
C VAL A 46 -4.88 -2.24 -16.39
N GLY A 47 -5.34 -2.99 -17.40
CA GLY A 47 -5.10 -2.62 -18.80
C GLY A 47 -5.90 -1.41 -19.27
N MET A 48 -7.11 -1.20 -18.74
CA MET A 48 -7.99 -0.07 -19.08
C MET A 48 -8.18 0.14 -20.61
N GLY A 49 -8.12 -0.94 -21.39
CA GLY A 49 -8.22 -0.90 -22.85
C GLY A 49 -7.05 -0.22 -23.57
N MET A 50 -5.95 0.08 -22.88
CA MET A 50 -4.75 0.67 -23.47
C MET A 50 -3.88 -0.39 -24.19
N SER A 51 -2.80 0.04 -24.83
CA SER A 51 -1.82 -0.85 -25.44
C SER A 51 -0.92 -1.52 -24.39
N TYR A 52 -0.68 -2.82 -24.54
CA TYR A 52 0.20 -3.59 -23.65
C TYR A 52 1.68 -3.22 -23.84
N ASN A 53 2.38 -3.00 -22.72
CA ASN A 53 3.83 -2.85 -22.67
C ASN A 53 4.39 -3.76 -21.56
N ALA A 54 5.09 -4.82 -21.95
CA ALA A 54 5.62 -5.81 -21.02
C ALA A 54 6.67 -5.21 -20.07
N HIS A 55 7.55 -4.33 -20.59
CA HIS A 55 8.62 -3.70 -19.80
C HIS A 55 8.03 -2.89 -18.64
N LEU A 56 7.10 -1.99 -18.94
CA LEU A 56 6.46 -1.16 -17.92
C LEU A 56 5.70 -1.98 -16.88
N MET A 57 5.10 -3.12 -17.29
CA MET A 57 4.40 -3.98 -16.35
C MET A 57 5.37 -4.71 -15.41
N MET A 58 6.49 -5.17 -15.93
CA MET A 58 7.55 -5.78 -15.12
C MET A 58 8.20 -4.77 -14.18
N ASP A 59 8.43 -3.53 -14.62
CA ASP A 59 8.95 -2.44 -13.77
C ASP A 59 7.98 -2.13 -12.62
N TYR A 60 6.68 -2.03 -12.93
CA TYR A 60 5.64 -1.86 -11.91
C TYR A 60 5.68 -3.01 -10.90
N GLY A 61 5.80 -4.25 -11.38
CA GLY A 61 5.95 -5.43 -10.52
C GLY A 61 7.17 -5.37 -9.62
N ALA A 62 8.34 -5.01 -10.16
CA ALA A 62 9.58 -4.85 -9.41
C ALA A 62 9.48 -3.76 -8.33
N MET A 63 8.87 -2.61 -8.65
CA MET A 63 8.66 -1.53 -7.69
C MET A 63 7.64 -1.88 -6.59
N SER A 64 6.60 -2.66 -6.92
CA SER A 64 5.70 -3.24 -5.93
C SER A 64 6.42 -4.20 -4.97
N LEU A 65 7.31 -5.07 -5.48
CA LEU A 65 8.13 -5.94 -4.64
C LEU A 65 9.07 -5.14 -3.73
N ALA A 66 9.73 -4.10 -4.25
CA ALA A 66 10.57 -3.22 -3.45
C ALA A 66 9.78 -2.57 -2.30
N THR A 67 8.56 -2.09 -2.58
CA THR A 67 7.65 -1.52 -1.58
C THR A 67 7.25 -2.56 -0.52
N SER A 68 6.96 -3.79 -0.94
CA SER A 68 6.65 -4.91 -0.03
C SER A 68 7.77 -5.18 0.96
N VAL A 69 9.04 -5.18 0.51
CA VAL A 69 10.20 -5.39 1.37
C VAL A 69 10.29 -4.31 2.46
N VAL A 70 10.15 -3.04 2.12
CA VAL A 70 10.24 -1.94 3.12
C VAL A 70 9.12 -2.05 4.16
N LEU A 71 7.88 -2.35 3.73
CA LEU A 71 6.75 -2.58 4.64
C LEU A 71 6.98 -3.80 5.54
N GLY A 72 7.50 -4.90 4.98
CA GLY A 72 7.84 -6.13 5.70
C GLY A 72 8.91 -5.90 6.75
N VAL A 73 9.99 -5.17 6.42
CA VAL A 73 11.02 -4.77 7.38
C VAL A 73 10.41 -3.93 8.50
N GLY A 74 9.51 -3.00 8.18
CA GLY A 74 8.74 -2.24 9.17
C GLY A 74 7.92 -3.15 10.11
N ALA A 75 7.24 -4.15 9.57
CA ALA A 75 6.41 -5.09 10.33
C ALA A 75 7.25 -6.00 11.26
N VAL A 76 8.38 -6.50 10.77
CA VAL A 76 9.28 -7.39 11.53
C VAL A 76 9.97 -6.61 12.64
N THR A 77 10.62 -5.49 12.29
CA THR A 77 11.44 -4.73 13.23
C THR A 77 10.62 -3.89 14.20
N MET A 78 9.45 -3.40 13.78
CA MET A 78 8.60 -2.45 14.51
C MET A 78 9.37 -1.22 15.05
N ARG A 79 10.50 -0.86 14.41
CA ARG A 79 11.20 0.40 14.69
C ARG A 79 10.35 1.53 14.14
N GLN A 80 10.01 2.52 14.98
CA GLN A 80 9.09 3.60 14.61
C GLN A 80 9.53 4.34 13.34
N THR A 81 10.84 4.54 13.15
CA THR A 81 11.40 5.12 11.93
C THR A 81 11.11 4.26 10.70
N MET A 82 11.34 2.94 10.77
CA MET A 82 11.06 2.02 9.65
C MET A 82 9.56 1.89 9.35
N VAL A 83 8.72 1.85 10.38
CA VAL A 83 7.25 1.86 10.19
C VAL A 83 6.82 3.11 9.44
N ARG A 84 7.27 4.29 9.87
CA ARG A 84 6.94 5.56 9.21
C ARG A 84 7.47 5.64 7.79
N THR A 85 8.73 5.25 7.58
CA THR A 85 9.33 5.23 6.26
C THR A 85 8.57 4.31 5.32
N GLY A 86 8.23 3.08 5.75
CA GLY A 86 7.46 2.15 4.92
C GLY A 86 6.07 2.67 4.56
N LEU A 87 5.34 3.24 5.52
CA LEU A 87 4.03 3.85 5.26
C LEU A 87 4.14 5.08 4.33
N ALA A 88 5.19 5.89 4.48
CA ALA A 88 5.44 7.04 3.61
C ALA A 88 5.78 6.61 2.18
N VAL A 89 6.68 5.63 2.00
CA VAL A 89 7.01 5.05 0.68
C VAL A 89 5.73 4.53 0.01
N TYR A 90 4.92 3.78 0.74
CA TYR A 90 3.66 3.26 0.20
C TYR A 90 2.67 4.38 -0.18
N LEU A 91 2.56 5.45 0.61
CA LEU A 91 1.69 6.58 0.29
C LEU A 91 2.15 7.39 -0.92
N VAL A 92 3.45 7.57 -1.10
CA VAL A 92 4.04 8.20 -2.31
C VAL A 92 3.65 7.42 -3.57
N PHE A 93 3.43 6.11 -3.47
CA PHE A 93 2.85 5.30 -4.53
C PHE A 93 1.31 5.43 -4.60
N ALA A 94 0.62 5.14 -3.50
CA ALA A 94 -0.83 4.95 -3.48
C ALA A 94 -1.62 6.22 -3.81
N LEU A 95 -1.15 7.40 -3.36
CA LEU A 95 -1.83 8.67 -3.62
C LEU A 95 -1.81 9.03 -5.12
N PRO A 96 -0.65 9.12 -5.81
CA PRO A 96 -0.63 9.30 -7.26
C PRO A 96 -1.40 8.21 -8.01
N HIS A 97 -1.30 6.95 -7.58
CA HIS A 97 -2.01 5.84 -8.22
C HIS A 97 -3.54 6.03 -8.18
N LEU A 98 -4.10 6.41 -7.03
CA LEU A 98 -5.52 6.76 -6.91
C LEU A 98 -5.88 7.94 -7.83
N VAL A 99 -5.09 9.00 -7.84
CA VAL A 99 -5.33 10.18 -8.68
C VAL A 99 -5.30 9.83 -10.17
N ILE A 100 -4.36 8.99 -10.60
CA ILE A 100 -4.27 8.49 -11.98
C ILE A 100 -5.55 7.76 -12.36
N HIS A 101 -6.02 6.82 -11.54
CA HIS A 101 -7.26 6.10 -11.85
C HIS A 101 -8.49 7.00 -11.85
N ILE A 102 -8.57 8.01 -10.96
CA ILE A 102 -9.63 9.02 -11.01
C ILE A 102 -9.63 9.77 -12.35
N ARG A 103 -8.44 10.12 -12.86
CA ARG A 103 -8.30 10.82 -14.16
C ARG A 103 -8.65 9.91 -15.35
N LEU A 104 -8.48 8.60 -15.21
CA LEU A 104 -8.68 7.60 -16.26
C LEU A 104 -10.00 6.82 -16.15
N LEU A 105 -10.94 7.21 -15.28
CA LEU A 105 -12.21 6.49 -15.08
C LEU A 105 -13.05 6.31 -16.35
N HIS A 106 -12.85 7.16 -17.36
CA HIS A 106 -13.55 7.07 -18.64
C HIS A 106 -13.24 5.77 -19.40
N HIS A 107 -12.12 5.10 -19.11
CA HIS A 107 -11.78 3.78 -19.64
C HIS A 107 -12.54 2.62 -18.99
N LEU A 108 -13.27 2.87 -17.88
CA LEU A 108 -13.91 1.83 -17.08
C LEU A 108 -15.42 1.90 -17.18
N THR A 109 -16.08 0.74 -17.12
CA THR A 109 -17.53 0.67 -16.91
C THR A 109 -17.90 1.05 -15.48
N ALA A 110 -19.15 1.45 -15.24
CA ALA A 110 -19.61 1.79 -13.88
C ALA A 110 -19.39 0.65 -12.87
N GLY A 111 -19.63 -0.60 -13.29
CA GLY A 111 -19.41 -1.79 -12.46
C GLY A 111 -17.94 -2.05 -12.09
N GLN A 112 -17.00 -1.56 -12.89
CA GLN A 112 -15.56 -1.68 -12.61
C GLN A 112 -15.02 -0.52 -11.75
N ARG A 113 -15.59 0.68 -11.89
CA ARG A 113 -15.14 1.89 -11.18
C ARG A 113 -15.30 1.77 -9.67
N VAL A 114 -16.45 1.29 -9.19
CA VAL A 114 -16.77 1.21 -7.76
C VAL A 114 -15.80 0.33 -6.98
N PRO A 115 -15.57 -0.96 -7.34
CA PRO A 115 -14.65 -1.81 -6.60
C PRO A 115 -13.20 -1.29 -6.68
N LEU A 116 -12.78 -0.79 -7.85
CA LEU A 116 -11.45 -0.21 -8.02
C LEU A 116 -11.23 1.00 -7.11
N LEU A 117 -12.12 2.01 -7.16
CA LEU A 117 -11.98 3.22 -6.35
C LEU A 117 -12.10 2.91 -4.86
N THR A 118 -12.92 1.94 -4.47
CA THR A 118 -13.01 1.47 -3.08
C THR A 118 -11.67 0.90 -2.63
N ALA A 119 -11.07 0.01 -3.43
CA ALA A 119 -9.78 -0.60 -3.13
C ALA A 119 -8.64 0.45 -3.08
N LEU A 120 -8.58 1.36 -4.05
CA LEU A 120 -7.55 2.40 -4.09
C LEU A 120 -7.71 3.45 -2.98
N THR A 121 -8.94 3.78 -2.61
CA THR A 121 -9.20 4.65 -1.45
C THR A 121 -8.79 3.96 -0.17
N ALA A 122 -9.09 2.67 0.00
CA ALA A 122 -8.64 1.90 1.16
C ALA A 122 -7.10 1.84 1.21
N ALA A 123 -6.44 1.66 0.07
CA ALA A 123 -4.99 1.72 -0.04
C ALA A 123 -4.42 3.05 0.46
N VAL A 124 -5.11 4.18 0.27
CA VAL A 124 -4.66 5.47 0.85
C VAL A 124 -5.02 5.60 2.33
N VAL A 125 -6.26 5.27 2.71
CA VAL A 125 -6.79 5.53 4.05
C VAL A 125 -6.10 4.68 5.11
N ILE A 126 -5.85 3.40 4.82
CA ILE A 126 -5.19 2.48 5.77
C ILE A 126 -3.84 3.05 6.25
N PRO A 127 -2.84 3.32 5.40
CA PRO A 127 -1.54 3.82 5.84
C PRO A 127 -1.62 5.22 6.48
N VAL A 128 -2.58 6.08 6.10
CA VAL A 128 -2.82 7.37 6.80
C VAL A 128 -3.25 7.12 8.25
N VAL A 129 -4.23 6.23 8.46
CA VAL A 129 -4.68 5.86 9.80
C VAL A 129 -3.53 5.24 10.60
N LEU A 130 -2.77 4.32 10.00
CA LEU A 130 -1.60 3.71 10.64
C LEU A 130 -0.55 4.76 11.01
N LEU A 131 -0.27 5.74 10.16
CA LEU A 131 0.64 6.84 10.50
C LEU A 131 0.16 7.64 11.72
N GLY A 132 -1.14 7.93 11.81
CA GLY A 132 -1.74 8.57 12.97
C GLY A 132 -1.54 7.78 14.27
N LEU A 133 -1.58 6.45 14.19
CA LEU A 133 -1.31 5.56 15.33
C LEU A 133 0.16 5.56 15.77
N THR A 134 1.10 6.06 14.95
CA THR A 134 2.52 6.10 15.34
C THR A 134 2.85 7.17 16.38
N GLY A 135 1.95 8.14 16.64
CA GLY A 135 2.02 9.18 17.69
C GLY A 135 3.26 10.10 17.69
N PRO A 136 3.22 11.34 18.21
CA PRO A 136 4.44 12.15 18.32
C PRO A 136 5.53 11.40 19.09
N THR A 137 6.74 11.33 18.53
CA THR A 137 7.92 10.93 19.30
C THR A 137 8.06 11.95 20.42
N ARG A 138 7.90 11.54 21.68
CA ARG A 138 8.17 12.41 22.82
C ARG A 138 9.63 12.84 22.67
N ARG A 139 9.87 14.13 22.39
CA ARG A 139 11.22 14.68 22.45
C ARG A 139 11.58 14.64 23.93
N ASP A 140 12.47 13.73 24.30
CA ASP A 140 13.17 13.84 25.57
C ASP A 140 13.95 15.15 25.47
N THR A 141 13.40 16.18 26.12
CA THR A 141 14.08 17.46 26.27
C THR A 141 15.03 17.25 27.45
N PRO A 142 16.33 17.61 27.32
CA PRO A 142 17.32 17.39 28.38
C PRO A 142 16.91 18.00 29.72
#